data_AF-A0A951LPK2-F1
#
_entry.id   AF-A0A951LPK2-F1
#
_cell.length_a   1.000
_cell.length_b   1.000
_cell.length_c   1.000
_cell.angle_alpha   90.00
_cell.angle_beta   90.00
_cell.angle_gamma   90.00
#
_symmetry.space_group_name_H-M   'P 1'
#
loop_
_entity.id
_entity.type
_entity.pdbx_description
1 polymer ?
#
loop_
_entity_poly.entity_id
_entity_poly.type
_entity_poly.pdbx_seq_one_letter_code
_entity_poly.pdbx_strand_id
1 'polypeptide(L)' 'ERDWAHRRTAPIETGTPGFTLVNANFEWRPFTDRPGLSLGLALNNIFDVEARRSTSLLKDYAPLAGRDFRFTVSFNY' A
#
# COMPACT_ATOMS: atom_id res chain seq x y z
N GLU A 1 -4.54 5.57 0.35
CA GLU A 1 -3.67 6.74 0.59
C GLU A 1 -3.79 7.66 -0.61
N ARG A 2 -3.81 8.99 -0.41
CA ARG A 2 -3.84 9.97 -1.50
C ARG A 2 -2.82 11.05 -1.20
N ASP A 3 -2.09 11.48 -2.21
CA ASP A 3 -1.23 12.66 -2.17
C ASP A 3 -1.49 13.55 -3.40
N TRP A 4 -1.30 14.85 -3.24
CA TRP A 4 -1.47 15.83 -4.30
C TRP A 4 -0.17 16.08 -5.04
N ALA A 5 -0.28 16.61 -6.26
CA ALA A 5 0.91 17.01 -7.00
C ALA A 5 1.63 18.16 -6.29
N HIS A 6 2.93 17.99 -6.08
CA HIS A 6 3.80 19.01 -5.52
C HIS A 6 4.67 19.61 -6.62
N ARG A 7 4.43 20.88 -6.93
CA ARG A 7 5.12 21.62 -8.02
C ARG A 7 5.90 22.83 -7.53
N ARG A 8 5.89 23.13 -6.23
CA ARG A 8 6.63 24.27 -5.65
C ARG A 8 7.99 23.80 -5.15
N THR A 9 8.93 23.64 -6.07
CA THR A 9 10.26 23.08 -5.80
C THR A 9 11.31 24.17 -5.54
N ALA A 10 12.34 23.82 -4.78
CA ALA A 10 13.56 24.61 -4.67
C ALA A 10 14.44 24.45 -5.94
N PRO A 11 15.50 25.26 -6.12
CA PRO A 11 16.54 24.96 -7.12
C PRO A 11 17.04 23.52 -6.92
N ILE A 12 17.33 22.80 -8.01
CA ILE A 12 17.77 21.37 -8.06
C ILE A 12 16.76 20.30 -7.60
N GLU A 13 15.51 20.66 -7.29
CA GLU A 13 14.45 19.70 -7.00
C GLU A 13 13.52 19.50 -8.22
N THR A 14 13.06 18.26 -8.42
CA THR A 14 12.11 17.89 -9.48
C THR A 14 10.67 17.83 -8.94
N GLY A 15 9.69 18.29 -9.72
CA GLY A 15 8.28 18.22 -9.35
C GLY A 15 7.80 16.79 -9.14
N THR A 16 6.87 16.58 -8.21
CA THR A 16 6.35 15.24 -7.88
C THR A 16 4.87 15.16 -8.24
N PRO A 17 4.43 14.21 -9.10
CA PRO A 17 3.03 14.04 -9.42
C PRO A 17 2.24 13.54 -8.20
N GLY A 18 0.95 13.87 -8.16
CA GLY A 18 0.04 13.30 -7.17
C GLY A 18 -0.31 11.86 -7.51
N PHE A 19 -0.73 11.09 -6.52
CA PHE A 19 -1.11 9.70 -6.70
C PHE A 19 -2.27 9.32 -5.76
N THR A 20 -2.92 8.21 -6.07
CA THR A 20 -3.92 7.60 -5.17
C THR A 20 -3.68 6.11 -5.13
N LEU A 21 -3.35 5.59 -3.94
CA LEU A 21 -3.23 4.17 -3.65
C LEU A 21 -4.54 3.68 -3.03
N VAL A 22 -5.08 2.62 -3.61
CA VAL A 22 -6.26 1.94 -3.09
C VAL A 22 -5.83 0.58 -2.54
N ASN A 23 -6.14 0.37 -1.27
CA ASN A 23 -5.82 -0.84 -0.53
C ASN A 23 -7.12 -1.42 0.03
N ALA A 24 -7.19 -2.73 0.16
CA ALA A 24 -8.30 -3.44 0.78
C ALA A 24 -7.76 -4.53 1.71
N ASN A 25 -8.48 -4.78 2.80
CA ASN A 25 -8.21 -5.92 3.68
C ASN A 25 -9.52 -6.66 3.95
N PHE A 26 -9.42 -7.97 4.09
CA PHE A 26 -10.52 -8.85 4.41
C PHE A 26 -10.03 -9.90 5.40
N GLU A 27 -10.76 -10.11 6.48
CA GLU A 27 -10.52 -11.17 7.44
C GLU A 27 -11.80 -11.98 7.61
N TRP A 28 -11.67 -13.30 7.61
CA TRP A 28 -12.77 -14.23 7.76
C TRP A 28 -12.42 -15.35 8.72
N ARG A 29 -13.37 -15.66 9.61
CA ARG A 29 -13.33 -16.82 10.50
C ARG A 29 -14.44 -17.78 10.09
N PRO A 30 -14.12 -18.80 9.26
CA PRO A 30 -15.13 -19.63 8.62
C PRO A 30 -15.91 -20.53 9.58
N PHE A 31 -15.33 -20.86 10.73
CA PHE A 31 -15.83 -21.89 11.63
C PHE A 31 -16.04 -21.33 13.03
N THR A 32 -17.27 -21.40 13.53
CA THR A 32 -17.61 -20.99 14.91
C THR A 32 -17.03 -21.95 15.95
N ASP A 33 -16.92 -23.25 15.61
CA ASP A 33 -16.35 -24.31 16.43
C ASP A 33 -14.81 -24.32 16.44
N ARG A 34 -14.17 -23.54 15.56
CA ARG A 34 -12.71 -23.39 15.50
C ARG A 34 -12.31 -21.91 15.44
N PRO A 35 -12.50 -21.15 16.53
CA PRO A 35 -12.20 -19.72 16.57
C PRO A 35 -10.70 -19.40 16.34
N GLY A 36 -9.83 -20.40 16.53
CA GLY A 36 -8.40 -20.29 16.26
C GLY A 36 -8.03 -20.27 14.78
N LEU A 37 -8.95 -20.63 13.86
CA LEU A 37 -8.71 -20.58 12.42
C LEU A 37 -9.20 -19.25 11.82
N SER A 38 -8.30 -18.46 11.26
CA SER A 38 -8.65 -17.26 10.48
C SER A 38 -7.96 -17.24 9.12
N LEU A 39 -8.66 -16.67 8.14
CA LEU A 39 -8.20 -16.43 6.79
C LEU A 39 -8.15 -14.92 6.57
N GLY A 40 -7.01 -14.42 6.13
CA GLY A 40 -6.79 -13.02 5.82
C GLY A 40 -6.42 -12.83 4.35
N LEU A 41 -6.94 -11.78 3.74
CA LEU A 41 -6.53 -11.29 2.43
C LEU A 41 -6.22 -9.79 2.56
N ALA A 42 -5.00 -9.40 2.24
CA ALA A 42 -4.60 -8.00 2.13
C ALA A 42 -4.20 -7.70 0.69
N LEU A 43 -4.79 -6.64 0.13
CA LEU A 43 -4.54 -6.15 -1.21
C LEU A 43 -4.02 -4.72 -1.09
N ASN A 44 -2.74 -4.51 -1.37
CA ASN A 44 -2.08 -3.22 -1.31
C ASN A 44 -1.78 -2.74 -2.73
N ASN A 45 -2.06 -1.46 -3.00
CA ASN A 45 -1.90 -0.83 -4.30
C ASN A 45 -2.59 -1.65 -5.41
N ILE A 46 -3.91 -1.86 -5.26
CA ILE A 46 -4.72 -2.72 -6.14
C ILE A 46 -4.60 -2.32 -7.62
N PHE A 47 -4.39 -1.04 -7.91
CA PHE A 47 -4.29 -0.48 -9.26
C PHE A 47 -2.85 -0.33 -9.80
N ASP A 48 -1.84 -0.84 -9.09
CA ASP A 48 -0.42 -0.76 -9.50
C ASP A 48 0.12 0.64 -9.77
N VAL A 49 -0.29 1.61 -8.98
CA VAL A 49 0.15 2.98 -9.16
C VAL A 49 1.60 3.10 -8.68
N GLU A 50 2.49 3.51 -9.57
CA GLU A 50 3.87 3.88 -9.22
C GLU A 50 3.87 5.23 -8.49
N ALA A 51 3.91 5.20 -7.16
CA ALA A 51 3.79 6.36 -6.31
C ALA A 51 5.15 6.84 -5.78
N ARG A 52 5.32 8.16 -5.64
CA ARG A 52 6.53 8.81 -5.10
C ARG A 52 6.11 9.85 -4.06
N ARG A 53 6.77 9.88 -2.90
CA ARG A 53 6.51 10.90 -1.87
C ARG A 53 7.34 12.14 -2.15
N SER A 54 6.68 13.30 -2.19
CA SER A 54 7.34 14.59 -2.40
C SER A 54 8.38 14.91 -1.32
N THR A 55 8.18 14.45 -0.08
CA THR A 55 9.11 14.66 1.05
C THR A 55 10.34 13.74 1.04
N SER A 56 10.40 12.77 0.11
CA SER A 56 11.53 11.82 0.06
C SER A 56 12.66 12.36 -0.80
N LEU A 57 13.86 12.51 -0.23
CA LEU A 57 15.07 12.90 -0.96
C LEU A 57 15.48 11.87 -2.03
N LEU A 58 15.06 10.61 -1.87
CA LEU A 58 15.33 9.51 -2.80
C LEU A 58 14.17 9.25 -3.77
N LYS A 59 13.16 10.13 -3.84
CA LYS A 59 11.97 9.94 -4.68
C LYS A 59 12.27 9.69 -6.17
N ASP A 60 13.41 10.19 -6.65
CA ASP A 60 13.82 10.04 -8.05
C ASP A 60 14.49 8.67 -8.33
N TYR A 61 14.86 7.94 -7.26
CA TYR A 61 15.52 6.63 -7.33
C TYR A 61 14.67 5.48 -6.80
N ALA A 62 13.85 5.73 -5.77
CA ALA A 62 13.07 4.71 -5.07
C ALA A 62 11.59 5.11 -5.02
N PRO A 63 10.74 4.48 -5.86
CA PRO A 63 9.28 4.60 -5.70
C PRO A 63 8.80 3.89 -4.43
N LEU A 64 7.57 4.19 -4.01
CA LEU A 64 6.88 3.43 -2.97
C LEU A 64 6.66 1.98 -3.41
N ALA A 65 6.33 1.12 -2.43
CA ALA A 65 5.98 -0.27 -2.69
C ALA A 65 4.88 -0.37 -3.76
N GLY A 66 5.14 -1.22 -4.76
CA GLY A 66 4.19 -1.53 -5.83
C GLY A 66 3.01 -2.37 -5.33
N ARG A 67 2.31 -3.00 -6.27
CA ARG A 67 1.20 -3.91 -5.94
C ARG A 67 1.67 -5.11 -5.11
N ASP A 68 1.00 -5.34 -3.99
CA ASP A 68 1.27 -6.45 -3.08
C ASP A 68 -0.05 -7.14 -2.70
N PHE A 69 -0.07 -8.47 -2.81
CA PHE A 69 -1.19 -9.30 -2.43
C PHE A 69 -0.72 -10.33 -1.43
N ARG A 70 -1.37 -10.36 -0.27
CA ARG A 70 -1.03 -11.26 0.82
C ARG A 70 -2.22 -12.08 1.24
N PHE A 71 -2.03 -13.39 1.25
CA PHE A 71 -2.94 -14.33 1.87
C PHE A 71 -2.33 -14.84 3.16
N THR A 72 -3.11 -14.84 4.24
CA THR A 72 -2.68 -15.27 5.56
C THR A 72 -3.63 -16.35 6.06
N VAL A 73 -3.07 -17.43 6.60
CA VAL A 73 -3.81 -18.43 7.37
C VAL A 73 -3.22 -18.43 8.77
N SER A 74 -4.06 -18.18 9.77
CA SER A 74 -3.68 -18.30 11.17
C SER A 74 -4.41 -19.48 11.79
N PHE A 75 -3.68 -20.26 12.59
CA PHE A 75 -4.20 -21.36 13.39
C PHE A 75 -3.59 -21.27 14.78
N ASN A 76 -4.43 -21.17 15.79
CA ASN A 76 -4.02 -21.31 17.19
C ASN A 76 -4.50 -22.68 17.70
N TYR A 77 -3.58 -23.44 18.29
CA TYR A 77 -3.83 -24.75 18.92
C TYR A 77 -4.15 -24.59 20.40
#